data_AF-A0A4S3JA40-F1
#
_entry.id   AF-A0A4S3JA40-F1
#
_cell.length_a   1.000
_cell.length_b   1.000
_cell.length_c   1.000
_cell.angle_alpha   90.00
_cell.angle_beta   90.00
_cell.angle_gamma   90.00
#
_symmetry.space_group_name_H-M   'P 1'
#
loop_
_entity.id
_entity.type
_entity.pdbx_description
1 polymer ?
#
loop_
_entity_poly.entity_id
_entity_poly.type
_entity_poly.pdbx_seq_one_letter_code
_entity_poly.pdbx_strand_id
1 'polypeptide(L)'
;MNIIPPQWYVDVEDTARLHAIALLHPQVISERLFACAAPFTWDQVLQTMRHLQPQNRLIPDKAPASTKRDIRVLPSQRAESLLKEFYGKPGWTTLEESLTAGIVDTD
;
A
#
# COMPACT_ATOMS: atom_id res chain seq x y z
N MET A 1 8.59 -14.26 -21.54
CA MET A 1 7.89 -14.29 -20.24
C MET A 1 8.08 -12.90 -19.64
N ASN A 2 7.02 -12.10 -19.51
CA ASN A 2 7.14 -10.70 -19.08
C ASN A 2 7.25 -10.66 -17.55
N ILE A 3 8.44 -10.49 -17.01
CA ILE A 3 8.69 -10.41 -15.57
C ILE A 3 8.24 -9.02 -15.11
N ILE A 4 7.25 -8.96 -14.24
CA ILE A 4 6.81 -7.68 -13.64
C ILE A 4 7.84 -7.30 -12.57
N PRO A 5 8.43 -6.09 -12.62
CA PRO A 5 9.35 -5.64 -11.59
C PRO A 5 8.63 -5.56 -10.23
N PRO A 6 9.36 -5.68 -9.11
CA PRO A 6 8.80 -5.45 -7.78
C PRO A 6 8.08 -4.09 -7.72
N GLN A 7 6.86 -4.09 -7.20
CA GLN A 7 6.06 -2.89 -6.99
C GLN A 7 5.77 -2.72 -5.50
N TRP A 8 5.53 -1.47 -5.11
CA TRP A 8 5.09 -1.09 -3.77
C TRP A 8 3.64 -0.67 -3.85
N TYR A 9 2.89 -1.05 -2.83
CA TYR A 9 1.54 -0.51 -2.66
C TYR A 9 1.59 0.66 -1.67
N VAL A 10 0.52 1.42 -1.67
CA VAL A 10 0.18 2.34 -0.59
C VAL A 10 -1.34 2.46 -0.52
N ASP A 11 -1.85 2.57 0.70
CA ASP A 11 -3.27 2.81 0.92
C ASP A 11 -3.67 4.24 0.53
N VAL A 12 -4.88 4.40 0.01
CA VAL A 12 -5.36 5.69 -0.50
C VAL A 12 -5.56 6.70 0.63
N GLU A 13 -6.03 6.27 1.80
CA GLU A 13 -6.20 7.17 2.94
C GLU A 13 -4.86 7.59 3.51
N ASP A 14 -3.88 6.69 3.59
CA ASP A 14 -2.52 7.04 4.00
C ASP A 14 -1.91 8.06 3.02
N THR A 15 -2.17 7.91 1.73
CA THR A 15 -1.75 8.90 0.73
C THR A 15 -2.42 10.25 0.97
N ALA A 16 -3.73 10.28 1.23
CA ALA A 16 -4.46 11.51 1.54
C ALA A 16 -3.94 12.19 2.82
N ARG A 17 -3.69 11.41 3.88
CA ARG A 17 -3.09 11.87 5.14
C ARG A 17 -1.72 12.52 4.91
N LEU A 18 -0.87 11.92 4.07
CA LEU A 18 0.44 12.50 3.74
C LEU A 18 0.34 13.84 3.01
N HIS A 19 -0.64 14.01 2.11
CA HIS A 19 -0.88 15.30 1.46
C HIS A 19 -1.33 16.36 2.48
N ALA A 20 -2.22 16.00 3.40
CA ALA A 20 -2.64 16.89 4.48
C ALA A 20 -1.46 17.29 5.40
N ILE A 21 -0.61 16.32 5.75
CA ILE A 21 0.62 16.58 6.53
C ILE A 21 1.56 17.51 5.76
N ALA A 22 1.81 17.25 4.47
CA ALA A 22 2.68 18.08 3.66
C ALA A 22 2.20 19.55 3.57
N LEU A 23 0.89 19.77 3.69
CA LEU A 23 0.30 21.11 3.72
C LEU A 23 0.38 21.77 5.10
N LEU A 24 0.17 21.02 6.18
CA LEU A 24 -0.08 21.56 7.52
C LEU A 24 1.12 21.48 8.47
N HIS A 25 2.04 20.54 8.25
CA HIS A 25 3.13 20.28 9.19
C HIS A 25 4.25 21.31 9.02
N PRO A 26 4.53 22.17 10.02
CA PRO A 26 5.43 23.31 9.86
C PRO A 26 6.88 22.92 9.59
N GLN A 27 7.28 21.69 9.93
CA GLN A 27 8.64 21.18 9.67
C GLN A 27 8.78 20.42 8.36
N VAL A 28 7.68 20.13 7.64
CA VAL A 28 7.74 19.46 6.34
C VAL A 28 7.84 20.52 5.26
N ILE A 29 9.07 20.89 4.90
CA ILE A 29 9.34 21.98 3.95
C ILE A 29 10.23 21.45 2.82
N SER A 30 9.75 21.56 1.58
CA SER A 30 10.49 21.10 0.38
C SER A 30 10.95 19.63 0.47
N GLU A 31 10.23 18.80 1.21
CA GLU A 31 10.51 17.37 1.38
C GLU A 31 9.76 16.53 0.32
N ARG A 32 10.40 15.45 -0.13
CA ARG A 32 9.72 14.41 -0.92
C ARG A 32 9.27 13.30 0.02
N LEU A 33 7.97 13.20 0.26
CA LEU A 33 7.40 12.12 1.07
C LEU A 33 7.11 10.90 0.18
N PHE A 34 7.84 9.81 0.42
CA PHE A 34 7.69 8.58 -0.35
C PHE A 34 6.59 7.70 0.23
N ALA A 35 5.43 7.72 -0.41
CA ALA A 35 4.28 6.87 -0.11
C ALA A 35 4.52 5.43 -0.60
N CYS A 36 5.38 4.68 0.09
CA CYS A 36 5.71 3.30 -0.23
C CYS A 36 5.61 2.44 1.03
N ALA A 37 4.46 1.78 1.23
CA ALA A 37 4.17 1.04 2.45
C ALA A 37 5.02 -0.24 2.54
N ALA A 38 4.86 -1.14 1.56
CA ALA A 38 5.65 -2.35 1.45
C ALA A 38 5.62 -2.92 0.02
N PRO A 39 6.61 -3.74 -0.38
CA PRO A 39 6.57 -4.45 -1.64
C PRO A 39 5.45 -5.52 -1.64
N PHE A 40 4.79 -5.73 -2.77
CA PHE A 40 3.77 -6.77 -2.93
C PHE A 40 4.01 -7.66 -4.15
N THR A 41 3.37 -8.83 -4.17
CA THR A 41 3.22 -9.65 -5.38
C THR A 41 1.77 -9.78 -5.80
N TRP A 42 1.54 -9.98 -7.10
CA TRP A 42 0.21 -10.30 -7.61
C TRP A 42 -0.37 -11.57 -6.99
N ASP A 43 0.48 -12.52 -6.61
CA ASP A 43 0.05 -13.71 -5.88
C ASP A 43 -0.62 -13.36 -4.54
N GLN A 44 -0.03 -12.43 -3.77
CA GLN A 44 -0.63 -11.95 -2.52
C GLN A 44 -1.98 -11.26 -2.78
N VAL A 45 -2.04 -10.39 -3.79
CA VAL A 45 -3.29 -9.68 -4.15
C VAL A 45 -4.38 -10.67 -4.53
N LEU A 46 -4.10 -11.63 -5.42
CA LEU A 46 -5.07 -12.62 -5.86
C LEU A 46 -5.51 -13.53 -4.71
N GLN A 47 -4.61 -13.94 -3.82
CA GLN A 47 -4.96 -14.73 -2.65
C GLN A 47 -5.92 -13.96 -1.72
N THR A 48 -5.62 -12.70 -1.41
CA THR A 48 -6.50 -11.85 -0.61
C THR A 48 -7.86 -11.64 -1.30
N MET A 49 -7.88 -11.32 -2.59
CA MET A 49 -9.14 -11.13 -3.32
C MET A 49 -10.01 -12.40 -3.35
N ARG A 50 -9.42 -13.59 -3.53
CA ARG A 50 -10.17 -14.85 -3.46
C ARG A 50 -10.67 -15.17 -2.06
N HIS A 51 -9.93 -14.79 -1.03
CA HIS A 51 -10.39 -14.91 0.35
C HIS A 51 -11.61 -14.02 0.62
N LEU A 52 -11.57 -12.77 0.13
CA LEU A 52 -12.65 -11.79 0.30
C LEU A 52 -13.87 -12.08 -0.58
N GLN A 53 -13.69 -12.63 -1.78
CA GLN A 53 -14.76 -12.95 -2.72
C GLN A 53 -14.66 -14.39 -3.24
N PRO A 54 -14.89 -15.41 -2.39
CA PRO A 54 -14.68 -16.82 -2.76
C PRO A 54 -15.60 -17.33 -3.87
N GLN A 55 -16.72 -16.65 -4.13
CA GLN A 55 -17.68 -17.02 -5.16
C GLN A 55 -17.38 -16.37 -6.52
N ASN A 56 -16.47 -15.40 -6.58
CA ASN A 56 -16.16 -14.66 -7.79
C ASN A 56 -15.17 -15.43 -8.69
N ARG A 57 -15.73 -16.15 -9.68
CA ARG A 57 -14.95 -16.95 -10.65
C ARG A 57 -14.16 -16.12 -11.66
N LEU A 58 -14.30 -14.80 -11.68
CA LEU A 58 -13.54 -13.91 -12.57
C LEU A 58 -12.14 -13.62 -12.03
N ILE A 59 -11.88 -13.90 -10.74
CA ILE A 59 -10.55 -13.74 -10.14
C ILE A 59 -9.65 -14.87 -10.67
N PRO A 60 -8.58 -14.57 -11.43
CA PRO A 60 -7.73 -15.60 -12.02
C PRO A 60 -7.09 -16.50 -10.96
N ASP A 61 -6.82 -17.78 -11.29
CA ASP A 61 -6.18 -18.75 -10.37
C ASP A 61 -4.66 -18.58 -10.23
N LYS A 62 -4.00 -18.00 -11.25
CA LYS A 62 -2.55 -17.85 -11.30
C LYS A 62 -2.16 -16.40 -11.46
N ALA A 63 -1.28 -15.93 -10.58
CA ALA A 63 -0.60 -14.66 -10.76
C ALA A 63 0.46 -14.77 -11.88
N PRO A 64 0.77 -13.66 -12.56
CA PRO A 64 1.98 -13.56 -13.37
C PRO A 64 3.22 -13.89 -12.53
N ALA A 65 4.24 -14.48 -13.17
CA ALA A 65 5.50 -14.77 -12.49
C ALA A 65 6.11 -13.47 -11.94
N SER A 66 6.31 -13.44 -10.62
CA SER A 66 6.88 -12.30 -9.91
C SER A 66 8.05 -12.75 -9.05
N THR A 67 9.11 -11.96 -9.02
CA THR A 67 10.21 -12.15 -8.06
C THR A 67 10.08 -11.10 -6.97
N LYS A 68 9.82 -11.53 -5.73
CA LYS A 68 10.03 -10.64 -4.57
C LYS A 68 11.52 -10.32 -4.52
N ARG A 69 11.89 -9.07 -4.77
CA ARG A 69 13.23 -8.58 -4.41
C ARG A 69 13.09 -7.80 -3.12
N ASP A 70 14.01 -8.03 -2.19
CA ASP A 70 14.15 -7.23 -0.97
C ASP A 70 14.77 -5.88 -1.34
N ILE A 71 13.99 -5.06 -2.04
CA ILE A 71 14.32 -3.66 -2.29
C ILE A 71 13.62 -2.85 -1.21
N ARG A 72 14.37 -1.97 -0.56
CA ARG A 72 13.85 -1.05 0.45
C ARG A 72 13.88 0.38 -0.10
N VAL A 73 12.75 1.07 -0.01
CA VAL A 73 12.67 2.51 -0.28
C VAL A 73 12.97 3.22 1.03
N LEU A 74 14.25 3.40 1.36
CA LEU A 74 14.68 3.99 2.63
C LEU A 74 13.95 5.31 2.98
N PRO A 75 13.68 6.22 2.02
CA PRO A 75 12.93 7.44 2.32
C PRO A 75 11.48 7.25 2.77
N SER A 76 10.86 6.07 2.58
CA SER A 76 9.46 5.85 3.00
C SER A 76 9.30 5.85 4.51
N GLN A 77 10.36 5.56 5.26
CA GLN A 77 10.35 5.59 6.71
C GLN A 77 9.99 6.99 7.27
N ARG A 78 10.41 8.07 6.58
CA ARG A 78 10.04 9.45 6.96
C ARG A 78 8.54 9.67 6.86
N ALA A 79 7.92 9.22 5.77
CA ALA A 79 6.48 9.33 5.57
C ALA A 79 5.70 8.49 6.59
N GLU A 80 6.18 7.28 6.89
CA GLU A 80 5.58 6.44 7.93
C GLU A 80 5.62 7.12 9.31
N SER A 81 6.77 7.67 9.71
CA SER A 81 6.92 8.38 10.99
C SER A 81 5.93 9.55 11.11
N LEU A 82 5.72 10.29 10.03
CA LEU A 82 4.76 11.40 10.00
C LEU A 82 3.31 10.92 10.18
N LEU A 83 2.93 9.77 9.61
CA LEU A 83 1.62 9.16 9.84
C LEU A 83 1.43 8.76 11.32
N LYS A 84 2.49 8.23 11.95
CA LYS A 84 2.46 7.89 13.39
C LYS A 84 2.32 9.13 14.25
N GLU A 85 3.10 10.16 13.97
CA GLU A 85 3.14 11.41 14.73
C GLU A 85 1.85 12.22 14.61
N PHE A 86 1.38 12.45 13.37
CA PHE A 86 0.27 13.38 13.12
C PHE A 86 -1.11 12.74 13.30
N TYR A 87 -1.25 11.44 13.01
CA TYR A 87 -2.53 10.72 13.07
C TYR A 87 -2.57 9.62 14.13
N GLY A 88 -1.51 9.43 14.93
CA GLY A 88 -1.46 8.39 15.96
C GLY A 88 -1.50 6.97 15.41
N LYS A 89 -1.19 6.77 14.12
CA LYS A 89 -1.22 5.44 13.50
C LYS A 89 -0.09 4.55 14.03
N PRO A 90 -0.27 3.22 14.07
CA PRO A 90 0.83 2.29 14.39
C PRO A 90 1.88 2.20 13.26
N GLY A 91 1.49 2.53 12.03
CA GLY A 91 2.29 2.48 10.81
C GLY A 91 1.41 2.57 9.57
N TRP A 92 1.94 2.11 8.44
CA TRP A 92 1.18 1.98 7.20
C TRP A 92 -0.01 1.03 7.36
N THR A 93 -1.11 1.33 6.67
CA THR A 93 -2.18 0.37 6.44
C THR A 93 -1.64 -0.84 5.67
N THR A 94 -2.02 -2.05 6.09
CA THR A 94 -1.58 -3.28 5.45
C THR A 94 -2.24 -3.47 4.08
N LEU A 95 -1.63 -4.29 3.21
CA LEU A 95 -2.21 -4.61 1.90
C LEU A 95 -3.60 -5.24 2.04
N GLU A 96 -3.77 -6.13 3.03
CA GLU A 96 -5.03 -6.82 3.28
C GLU A 96 -6.13 -5.86 3.73
N GLU A 97 -5.83 -4.97 4.68
CA GLU A 97 -6.77 -3.93 5.13
C GLU A 97 -7.16 -3.00 3.96
N SER A 98 -6.20 -2.56 3.16
CA SER A 98 -6.45 -1.66 2.02
C SER A 98 -7.32 -2.34 0.94
N LEU A 99 -7.02 -3.59 0.59
CA LEU A 99 -7.84 -4.36 -0.35
C LEU A 99 -9.23 -4.66 0.20
N THR A 100 -9.35 -4.96 1.49
CA THR A 100 -10.64 -5.20 2.15
C THR A 100 -11.51 -3.95 2.08
N ALA A 101 -10.96 -2.80 2.48
CA ALA A 101 -11.67 -1.52 2.44
C ALA A 101 -12.08 -1.12 1.01
N GLY A 102 -11.25 -1.44 0.00
CA GLY A 102 -11.55 -1.13 -1.40
C GLY A 102 -12.53 -2.08 -2.10
N ILE A 103 -12.83 -3.25 -1.52
CA ILE A 103 -13.71 -4.27 -2.11
C ILE A 103 -15.11 -4.26 -1.47
N VAL A 104 -15.19 -3.87 -0.20
CA VAL A 104 -16.48 -3.73 0.49
C VAL A 104 -17.16 -2.47 -0.05
N ASP A 105 -18.39 -2.61 -0.56
CA ASP A 105 -19.21 -1.44 -0.92
C ASP A 105 -19.32 -0.55 0.31
N THR A 106 -18.93 0.71 0.14
CA THR A 106 -19.18 1.75 1.13
C THR A 106 -20.59 2.25 0.87
N ASP A 107 -21.54 1.78 1.68
CA ASP A 107 -22.95 2.23 1.69
C ASP A 107 -23.08 3.77 1.74
#